data_AF-A0AAF0CEM1-F1
#
_entry.id   AF-A0AAF0CEM1-F1
#
_cell.length_a   1.000
_cell.length_b   1.000
_cell.length_c   1.000
_cell.angle_alpha   90.00
_cell.angle_beta   90.00
_cell.angle_gamma   90.00
#
_symmetry.space_group_name_H-M   'P 1'
#
loop_
_entity.id
_entity.type
_entity.pdbx_description
1 polymer ?
#
loop_
_entity_poly.entity_id
_entity_poly.type
_entity_poly.pdbx_seq_one_letter_code
_entity_poly.pdbx_strand_id
1 'polypeptide(L)' 'MGKVKSQQQWQQILADQKASGLTVVDYCRQHQLSTSNFYLRRKQLATAEYTFICCSAVDFFICFA' A
#
# COMPACT_ATOMS: atom_id res chain seq x y z
N MET A 1 -10.50 -5.23 20.39
CA MET A 1 -10.32 -6.28 19.37
C MET A 1 -9.99 -5.60 18.05
N GLY A 2 -8.72 -5.53 17.66
CA GLY A 2 -8.33 -4.91 16.39
C GLY A 2 -8.68 -5.84 15.23
N LYS A 3 -9.57 -5.43 14.33
CA LYS A 3 -9.84 -6.19 13.10
C LYS A 3 -8.56 -6.29 12.29
N VAL A 4 -7.95 -7.48 12.26
CA VAL A 4 -6.84 -7.79 11.35
C VAL A 4 -7.39 -7.71 9.94
N LYS A 5 -6.91 -6.75 9.16
CA LYS A 5 -7.30 -6.58 7.76
C LYS A 5 -6.53 -7.58 6.90
N SER A 6 -7.24 -8.35 6.07
CA SER A 6 -6.65 -9.32 5.13
C SER A 6 -5.83 -8.63 4.04
N GLN A 7 -4.95 -9.37 3.36
CA GLN A 7 -4.10 -8.81 2.28
C GLN A 7 -4.91 -8.14 1.17
N GLN A 8 -6.00 -8.76 0.74
CA GLN A 8 -6.91 -8.19 -0.28
C GLN A 8 -7.54 -6.87 0.17
N GLN A 9 -7.95 -6.76 1.45
CA GLN A 9 -8.48 -5.51 1.98
C GLN A 9 -7.42 -4.39 1.95
N TRP A 10 -6.16 -4.72 2.24
CA TRP A 10 -5.07 -3.74 2.16
C TRP A 10 -4.79 -3.30 0.72
N GLN A 11 -4.90 -4.20 -0.26
CA GLN A 11 -4.79 -3.82 -1.68
C GLN A 11 -5.90 -2.85 -2.07
N GLN A 12 -7.16 -3.12 -1.66
CA GLN A 12 -8.27 -2.21 -1.92
C GLN A 12 -8.05 -0.84 -1.25
N ILE A 13 -7.58 -0.83 0.00
CA ILE A 13 -7.27 0.42 0.73
C ILE A 13 -6.18 1.23 0.02
N LEU A 14 -5.13 0.59 -0.49
CA LEU A 14 -4.07 1.27 -1.23
C LEU A 14 -4.57 1.81 -2.58
N ALA A 15 -5.41 1.04 -3.28
CA ALA A 15 -6.04 1.48 -4.53
C ALA A 15 -6.98 2.66 -4.30
N ASP A 16 -7.79 2.61 -3.25
CA ASP A 16 -8.74 3.63 -2.85
C ASP A 16 -8.03 4.92 -2.39
N GLN A 17 -6.94 4.80 -1.64
CA GLN A 17 -6.08 5.93 -1.30
C GLN A 17 -5.46 6.58 -2.55
N LYS A 18 -4.98 5.77 -3.51
CA LYS A 18 -4.42 6.27 -4.78
C LYS A 18 -5.49 6.96 -5.62
N ALA A 19 -6.71 6.41 -5.67
CA ALA A 19 -7.85 6.98 -6.40
C ALA A 19 -8.36 8.27 -5.75
N SER A 20 -8.35 8.35 -4.42
CA SER A 20 -8.77 9.55 -3.68
C SER A 20 -7.79 10.72 -3.83
N GLY A 21 -6.52 10.46 -4.20
CA GLY A 21 -5.49 11.49 -4.28
C GLY A 21 -5.13 12.13 -2.93
N LEU A 22 -5.60 11.55 -1.83
CA LEU A 22 -5.34 12.02 -0.47
C LEU A 22 -3.93 11.63 -0.04
N THR A 23 -3.30 12.45 0.80
CA THR A 23 -2.04 12.07 1.43
C THR A 23 -2.25 10.84 2.31
N VAL A 24 -1.22 9.99 2.43
CA VAL A 24 -1.28 8.78 3.27
C VAL A 24 -1.71 9.12 4.71
N VAL A 25 -1.28 10.27 5.23
CA VAL A 25 -1.60 10.73 6.58
C VAL A 25 -3.07 11.11 6.70
N ASP A 26 -3.60 11.90 5.76
CA ASP A 26 -5.02 12.29 5.75
C ASP A 26 -5.94 11.08 5.58
N TYR A 27 -5.59 10.19 4.65
CA TYR A 27 -6.33 8.94 4.45
C TYR A 27 -6.31 8.07 5.72
N CYS A 28 -5.16 7.92 6.38
CA CYS A 28 -5.06 7.15 7.61
C CYS A 28 -5.89 7.77 8.76
N ARG A 29 -5.94 9.11 8.86
CA ARG A 29 -6.76 9.81 9.87
C ARG A 29 -8.25 9.56 9.64
N GLN A 30 -8.73 9.68 8.41
CA GLN A 30 -10.15 9.50 8.06
C GLN A 30 -10.61 8.06 8.29
N HIS A 31 -9.78 7.08 7.91
CA HIS A 31 -10.13 5.66 8.00
C HIS A 31 -9.68 4.98 9.30
N GLN A 32 -9.23 5.77 10.30
CA GLN A 32 -8.68 5.29 11.58
C GLN A 32 -7.63 4.17 11.40
N LEU A 33 -6.75 4.34 10.41
CA LEU A 33 -5.65 3.43 10.14
C LEU A 33 -4.39 3.91 10.85
N SER A 34 -3.61 2.97 11.38
CA SER A 34 -2.27 3.31 11.87
C SER A 34 -1.34 3.56 10.69
N THR A 35 -0.76 4.74 10.64
CA THR A 35 0.18 5.15 9.57
C THR A 35 1.36 4.18 9.47
N SER A 36 1.89 3.70 10.60
CA SER A 36 2.96 2.70 10.66
C SER A 36 2.58 1.39 9.97
N ASN A 37 1.36 0.89 10.22
CA ASN A 37 0.84 -0.31 9.56
C ASN A 37 0.65 -0.06 8.06
N PHE A 38 0.19 1.12 7.66
CA PHE A 38 0.02 1.47 6.25
C PHE A 38 1.36 1.40 5.48
N TYR A 39 2.43 2.01 6.01
CA TYR A 39 3.75 1.94 5.38
C TYR A 39 4.32 0.52 5.34
N LEU A 40 4.15 -0.25 6.42
CA LEU A 40 4.58 -1.64 6.47
C LEU A 40 3.87 -2.48 5.39
N ARG A 41 2.55 -2.31 5.24
CA ARG A 41 1.73 -3.05 4.27
C ARG A 41 2.01 -2.62 2.84
N ARG A 42 2.23 -1.32 2.60
CA ARG A 42 2.69 -0.81 1.31
C ARG A 42 4.03 -1.42 0.92
N LYS A 43 4.99 -1.50 1.85
CA LYS A 43 6.30 -2.14 1.59
C LYS A 43 6.16 -3.64 1.35
N GLN A 44 5.37 -4.35 2.16
CA GLN A 44 5.11 -5.78 2.00
C GLN A 44 4.46 -6.10 0.66
N LEU A 45 3.49 -5.30 0.23
CA LEU A 45 2.84 -5.49 -1.07
C LEU A 45 3.77 -5.11 -2.22
N ALA A 46 4.56 -4.03 -2.12
CA ALA A 46 5.59 -3.72 -3.11
C ALA A 46 6.64 -4.85 -3.25
N THR A 47 7.02 -5.50 -2.15
CA THR A 47 7.90 -6.67 -2.20
C THR A 47 7.18 -7.91 -2.73
N ALA A 48 5.90 -8.12 -2.41
CA ALA A 48 5.11 -9.24 -2.92
C ALA A 48 4.99 -9.18 -4.45
N GLU A 49 4.77 -7.99 -5.01
CA GLU A 49 4.79 -7.74 -6.46
C GLU A 49 6.15 -8.08 -7.06
N TYR A 50 7.27 -7.81 -6.36
CA TYR A 50 8.63 -8.17 -6.80
C TYR A 50 8.92 -9.67 -6.72
N THR A 51 8.44 -10.40 -5.71
CA THR A 51 8.63 -11.86 -5.61
C THR A 51 7.83 -12.66 -6.63
N PHE A 52 6.81 -12.08 -7.26
CA PHE A 52 6.13 -12.70 -8.39
C PHE A 52 6.88 -12.51 -9.72
N ILE A 53 7.91 -11.67 -9.73
CA ILE A 53 8.67 -11.29 -10.91
C ILE A 53 10.08 -11.91 -10.81
N CYS A 54 10.11 -13.24 -10.82
CA CYS A 54 11.28 -13.97 -11.31
C CYS A 54 11.05 -14.42 -12.77
N CYS A 55 10.46 -13.54 -13.59
CA CYS A 55 10.55 -13.70 -15.05
C CYS A 55 10.57 -12.40 -15.87
N SER A 56 10.26 -11.19 -15.36
CA SER A 56 10.36 -9.98 -16.21
C SER A 56 10.57 -8.68 -15.44
N ALA A 57 11.82 -8.27 -15.33
CA ALA A 57 12.22 -6.94 -14.87
C ALA A 57 11.68 -5.84 -15.81
N VAL A 58 10.76 -5.00 -15.31
CA VAL A 58 10.51 -3.58 -15.65
C VAL A 58 9.60 -3.05 -14.52
N ASP A 59 9.75 -1.89 -13.90
CA ASP A 59 10.55 -0.72 -14.18
C ASP A 59 10.82 0.00 -12.86
N PHE A 60 12.06 0.45 -12.68
CA PHE A 60 12.61 1.09 -11.49
C PHE A 60 12.25 2.59 -11.39
N PHE A 61 11.36 3.10 -12.22
CA PHE A 61 11.13 4.54 -12.32
C PHE A 61 9.80 5.00 -11.69
N ILE A 62 9.86 6.19 -11.10
CA ILE A 62 8.77 7.00 -10.52
C ILE A 62 8.53 6.81 -9.01
N CYS A 63 9.50 7.29 -8.21
CA CYS A 63 9.21 8.13 -7.03
C CYS A 63 10.42 9.00 -6.65
N PHE A 64 11.02 9.70 -7.61
CA PHE A 64 11.83 10.90 -7.31
C PHE A 64 11.75 11.89 -8.48
N ALA A 65 10.64 12.62 -8.54
CA ALA A 65 10.51 13.94 -9.14
C ALA A 65 9.28 14.60 -8.52
#